data_AF-A0A645J6P6-F1
#
_entry.id   AF-A0A645J6P6-F1
#
_cell.length_a   1.000
_cell.length_b   1.000
_cell.length_c   1.000
_cell.angle_alpha   90.00
_cell.angle_beta   90.00
_cell.angle_gamma   90.00
#
_symmetry.space_group_name_H-M   'P 1'
#
loop_
_entity.id
_entity.type
_entity.pdbx_description
1 polymer ?
#
loop_
_entity_poly.entity_id
_entity_poly.type
_entity_poly.pdbx_seq_one_letter_code
_entity_poly.pdbx_strand_id
1 'polypeptide(L)'
;METMIHMSGVELPSRAIREQIASAINLIIQVSRFPDGSRKVSKVSEITGMEGDTITMQDIYVFQQDGYDLKGRVVGRHVPTGVVPTYLEKLKMYGETVLPSLFRPMNQKESF
;
A
#
# COMPACT_ATOMS: atom_id res chain seq x y z
N MET A 1 -38.08 -16.01 16.92
CA MET A 1 -37.48 -14.89 16.16
C MET A 1 -36.18 -15.36 15.50
N GLU A 2 -36.27 -16.36 14.62
CA GLU A 2 -35.11 -16.88 13.84
C GLU A 2 -35.42 -16.97 12.33
N THR A 3 -36.68 -16.75 11.93
CA THR A 3 -37.17 -17.13 10.59
C THR A 3 -37.36 -15.95 9.63
N MET A 4 -37.20 -14.70 10.09
CA MET A 4 -37.40 -13.53 9.23
C MET A 4 -36.11 -13.02 8.56
N ILE A 5 -34.94 -13.58 8.91
CA ILE A 5 -33.63 -13.13 8.40
C ILE A 5 -33.12 -14.01 7.24
N HIS A 6 -33.77 -15.14 6.92
CA HIS A 6 -33.24 -16.12 5.96
C HIS A 6 -33.93 -16.18 4.58
N MET A 7 -34.94 -15.34 4.30
CA MET A 7 -35.71 -15.42 3.05
C MET A 7 -35.64 -14.17 2.13
N SER A 8 -34.92 -13.12 2.53
CA SER A 8 -34.59 -12.02 1.63
C SER A 8 -33.13 -12.20 1.20
N GLY A 9 -32.87 -12.60 -0.05
CA GLY A 9 -31.54 -12.65 -0.67
C GLY A 9 -30.89 -11.27 -0.80
N VAL A 10 -30.82 -10.56 0.31
CA VAL A 10 -30.28 -9.22 0.46
C VAL A 10 -28.87 -9.43 1.02
N GLU A 11 -27.90 -9.53 0.12
CA GLU A 11 -26.55 -9.09 0.46
C GLU A 11 -26.62 -7.60 0.81
N LEU A 12 -26.88 -7.25 2.06
CA LEU A 12 -26.50 -5.93 2.56
C LEU A 12 -24.96 -5.89 2.55
N PRO A 13 -24.37 -4.83 2.01
CA PRO A 13 -23.86 -4.86 0.65
C PRO A 13 -22.36 -5.01 0.72
N SER A 14 -21.84 -6.16 0.30
CA SER A 14 -20.39 -6.40 0.25
C SER A 14 -19.67 -5.23 -0.45
N ARG A 15 -20.31 -4.64 -1.47
CA ARG A 15 -19.90 -3.41 -2.13
C ARG A 15 -19.89 -2.16 -1.23
N ALA A 16 -20.98 -1.84 -0.53
CA ALA A 16 -21.03 -0.62 0.30
C ALA A 16 -20.00 -0.65 1.43
N ILE A 17 -19.74 -1.84 2.01
CA ILE A 17 -18.65 -2.01 2.98
C ILE A 17 -17.29 -1.74 2.33
N ARG A 18 -17.04 -2.29 1.14
CA ARG A 18 -15.80 -2.03 0.39
C ARG A 18 -15.65 -0.55 0.02
N GLU A 19 -16.74 0.13 -0.34
CA GLU A 19 -16.74 1.57 -0.62
C GLU A 19 -16.36 2.40 0.61
N GLN A 20 -16.89 2.03 1.79
CA GLN A 20 -16.49 2.65 3.05
C GLN A 20 -15.00 2.42 3.36
N ILE A 21 -14.50 1.19 3.17
CA ILE A 21 -13.08 0.86 3.38
C ILE A 21 -12.20 1.66 2.43
N ALA A 22 -12.54 1.70 1.14
CA ALA A 22 -11.75 2.38 0.12
C ALA A 22 -11.69 3.90 0.32
N SER A 23 -12.76 4.50 0.85
CA SER A 23 -12.81 5.93 1.19
C SER A 23 -12.07 6.27 2.49
N ALA A 24 -12.10 5.36 3.48
CA ALA A 24 -11.56 5.61 4.82
C ALA A 24 -10.05 5.36 4.94
N ILE A 25 -9.47 4.48 4.11
CA ILE A 25 -8.06 4.09 4.20
C ILE A 25 -7.25 4.80 3.13
N ASN A 26 -6.31 5.67 3.53
CA ASN A 26 -5.43 6.35 2.57
C ASN A 26 -4.13 5.56 2.29
N LEU A 27 -3.55 4.91 3.31
CA LEU A 27 -2.23 4.29 3.23
C LEU A 27 -2.22 2.92 3.92
N ILE A 28 -1.55 1.96 3.30
CA ILE A 28 -1.32 0.62 3.82
C ILE A 28 0.18 0.37 3.90
N ILE A 29 0.65 -0.07 5.07
CA ILE A 29 2.02 -0.53 5.28
C ILE A 29 2.00 -2.05 5.35
N GLN A 30 2.51 -2.72 4.32
CA GLN A 30 2.64 -4.17 4.31
C GLN A 30 3.95 -4.58 4.96
N VAL A 31 3.87 -5.47 5.95
CA VAL A 31 5.03 -6.06 6.62
C VAL A 31 5.08 -7.54 6.28
N SER A 32 6.25 -8.02 5.84
CA SER A 32 6.46 -9.42 5.48
C SER A 32 7.63 -10.01 6.27
N ARG A 33 7.56 -11.32 6.51
CA ARG A 33 8.67 -12.08 7.09
C ARG A 33 9.60 -12.53 5.96
N PHE A 34 10.88 -12.21 6.08
CA PHE A 34 11.91 -12.55 5.10
C PHE A 34 12.60 -13.88 5.46
N PRO A 35 13.37 -14.48 4.52
CA PRO A 35 14.04 -15.76 4.73
C PRO A 35 15.02 -15.78 5.91
N ASP A 36 15.61 -14.63 6.25
CA ASP A 36 16.47 -14.46 7.43
C ASP A 36 15.69 -14.39 8.76
N GLY A 37 14.37 -14.57 8.71
CA GLY A 37 13.47 -14.52 9.86
C GLY A 37 13.06 -13.11 10.28
N SER A 38 13.67 -12.06 9.70
CA SER A 38 13.35 -10.67 10.01
C SER A 38 11.99 -10.26 9.45
N ARG A 39 11.35 -9.27 10.09
CA ARG A 39 10.14 -8.62 9.57
C ARG A 39 10.53 -7.25 9.03
N LYS A 40 10.24 -6.99 7.76
CA LYS A 40 10.52 -5.69 7.11
C LYS A 40 9.25 -5.21 6.41
N VAL A 41 9.11 -3.89 6.32
CA VAL A 41 8.10 -3.28 5.47
C VAL A 41 8.43 -3.68 4.03
N SER A 42 7.56 -4.48 3.41
CA SER A 42 7.74 -4.95 2.04
C SER A 42 7.18 -3.97 1.03
N LYS A 43 6.07 -3.30 1.38
CA LYS A 43 5.39 -2.32 0.52
C LYS A 43 4.73 -1.22 1.34
N VAL A 44 4.68 -0.03 0.75
CA VAL A 44 3.86 1.10 1.18
C VAL A 44 2.94 1.41 0.01
N SER A 45 1.64 1.34 0.21
CA SER A 45 0.67 1.42 -0.88
C SER A 45 -0.48 2.36 -0.52
N GLU A 46 -0.98 3.09 -1.51
CA GLU A 46 -2.18 3.93 -1.39
C GLU A 46 -3.38 3.19 -1.97
N ILE A 47 -4.52 3.29 -1.29
CA ILE A 47 -5.80 2.90 -1.90
C ILE A 47 -6.22 3.99 -2.87
N THR A 48 -6.39 3.63 -4.13
CA THR A 48 -6.80 4.58 -5.19
C THR A 48 -8.30 4.60 -5.40
N GLY A 49 -9.03 3.67 -4.79
CA GLY A 49 -10.50 3.61 -4.80
C GLY A 49 -11.02 2.22 -5.09
N MET A 50 -12.01 2.13 -5.96
CA MET A 50 -12.62 0.87 -6.39
C MET A 50 -12.87 0.85 -7.88
N GLU A 51 -12.67 -0.31 -8.49
CA GLU A 51 -13.10 -0.63 -9.85
C GLU A 51 -14.15 -1.74 -9.77
N GLY A 52 -15.41 -1.39 -10.04
CA GLY A 52 -16.54 -2.29 -9.81
C GLY A 52 -16.64 -2.72 -8.34
N ASP A 53 -16.32 -3.98 -8.08
CA ASP A 53 -16.37 -4.60 -6.76
C ASP A 53 -14.98 -4.78 -6.10
N THR A 54 -13.91 -4.42 -6.80
CA THR A 54 -12.53 -4.63 -6.35
C THR A 54 -11.92 -3.33 -5.85
N ILE A 55 -11.34 -3.36 -4.63
CA ILE A 55 -10.53 -2.25 -4.11
C ILE A 55 -9.23 -2.19 -4.89
N THR A 56 -8.90 -1.03 -5.42
CA THR A 56 -7.68 -0.78 -6.19
C THR A 56 -6.66 -0.05 -5.33
N MET A 57 -5.39 -0.37 -5.57
CA MET A 57 -4.27 0.20 -4.82
C MET A 57 -3.05 0.34 -5.72
N GLN A 58 -2.17 1.27 -5.36
CA GLN A 58 -0.90 1.49 -6.02
C GLN A 58 0.22 1.51 -4.99
N ASP A 59 1.31 0.80 -5.29
CA ASP A 59 2.50 0.79 -4.44
C ASP A 59 3.25 2.12 -4.64
N ILE A 60 3.54 2.83 -3.55
CA ILE A 60 4.32 4.07 -3.49
C ILE A 60 5.81 3.74 -3.27
N TYR A 61 6.08 2.81 -2.35
CA TYR A 61 7.41 2.25 -2.12
C TYR A 61 7.35 0.73 -2.10
N VAL A 62 8.40 0.12 -2.62
CA VAL A 62 8.64 -1.33 -2.51
C VAL A 62 10.01 -1.57 -1.91
N PHE A 63 10.12 -2.59 -1.07
CA PHE A 63 11.41 -3.06 -0.59
C PHE A 63 12.08 -3.89 -1.67
N GLN A 64 13.18 -3.38 -2.22
CA GLN A 64 14.03 -4.10 -3.14
C GLN A 64 15.12 -4.81 -2.35
N GLN A 65 15.14 -6.15 -2.41
CA GLN A 65 16.22 -6.95 -1.85
C GLN A 65 17.46 -6.85 -2.75
N ASP A 66 18.56 -6.35 -2.19
CA ASP A 66 19.85 -6.23 -2.86
C ASP A 66 20.72 -7.49 -2.64
N GLY A 67 20.37 -8.35 -1.67
CA GLY A 67 21.04 -9.62 -1.42
C GLY A 67 21.00 -10.04 0.05
N TYR A 68 22.09 -10.69 0.49
CA TYR A 68 22.32 -11.08 1.87
C TYR A 68 23.70 -10.61 2.34
N ASP A 69 23.83 -10.26 3.62
CA ASP A 69 25.13 -9.97 4.21
C ASP A 69 25.92 -11.25 4.56
N LEU A 70 27.15 -11.09 5.07
CA LEU A 70 28.03 -12.20 5.50
C LEU A 70 27.42 -13.09 6.60
N LYS A 71 26.36 -12.63 7.27
CA LYS A 71 25.63 -13.37 8.31
C LYS A 71 24.32 -13.96 7.79
N GLY A 72 24.06 -13.89 6.47
CA GLY A 72 22.84 -14.38 5.85
C GLY A 72 21.62 -13.49 6.11
N ARG A 73 21.79 -12.25 6.55
CA ARG A 73 20.68 -11.31 6.79
C ARG A 73 20.32 -10.59 5.51
N VAL A 74 19.04 -10.36 5.29
CA VAL A 74 18.51 -9.70 4.10
C VAL A 74 18.92 -8.24 4.11
N VAL A 75 19.61 -7.84 3.03
CA VAL A 75 19.99 -6.46 2.74
C VAL A 75 19.17 -5.98 1.56
N GLY A 76 18.71 -4.74 1.64
CA GLY A 76 17.85 -4.13 0.64
C GLY A 76 17.43 -2.74 1.06
N ARG A 77 16.69 -2.06 0.18
CA ARG A 77 16.30 -0.66 0.35
C ARG A 77 14.88 -0.44 -0.13
N HIS A 78 14.19 0.53 0.46
CA HIS A 78 12.90 0.99 -0.05
C HIS A 78 13.14 1.88 -1.26
N VAL A 79 12.59 1.49 -2.40
CA VAL A 79 12.67 2.25 -3.63
C VAL A 79 11.31 2.83 -3.98
N PRO A 80 11.23 4.12 -4.34
CA PRO A 80 9.99 4.73 -4.80
C PRO A 80 9.60 4.17 -6.17
N THR A 81 8.31 3.98 -6.39
CA THR A 81 7.78 3.42 -7.65
C THR A 81 7.53 4.48 -8.72
N GLY A 82 7.55 5.77 -8.36
CA GLY A 82 7.10 6.86 -9.23
C GLY A 82 5.67 7.34 -8.94
N VAL A 83 4.91 6.59 -8.15
CA VAL A 83 3.56 6.98 -7.74
C VAL A 83 3.65 8.10 -6.71
N VAL A 84 3.08 9.26 -7.05
CA VAL A 84 2.94 10.39 -6.14
C VAL A 84 1.59 10.26 -5.42
N PRO A 85 1.55 10.20 -4.08
CA PRO A 85 0.31 9.98 -3.36
C PRO A 85 -0.73 11.10 -3.58
N THR A 86 -2.00 10.76 -3.71
CA THR A 86 -3.05 11.75 -3.99
C THR A 86 -3.38 12.63 -2.77
N TYR A 87 -3.13 12.13 -1.57
CA TYR A 87 -3.40 12.82 -0.30
C TYR A 87 -2.27 13.76 0.17
N LEU A 88 -1.26 14.06 -0.66
CA LEU A 88 -0.18 14.99 -0.28
C LEU A 88 -0.69 16.41 0.04
N GLU A 89 -1.68 16.90 -0.71
CA GLU A 89 -2.31 18.20 -0.42
C GLU A 89 -3.02 18.18 0.94
N LYS A 90 -3.64 17.06 1.30
CA LYS A 90 -4.28 16.87 2.60
C LYS A 90 -3.25 16.89 3.74
N LEU A 91 -2.08 16.27 3.55
CA LEU A 91 -0.97 16.36 4.52
C LEU A 91 -0.47 17.79 4.70
N LYS A 92 -0.36 18.53 3.59
CA LYS A 92 0.04 19.94 3.60
C LYS A 92 -0.96 20.81 4.39
N MET A 93 -2.25 20.54 4.27
CA MET A 93 -3.28 21.21 5.10
C MET A 93 -3.13 20.94 6.60
N TYR A 94 -2.58 19.78 6.98
CA TYR A 94 -2.25 19.46 8.36
C TYR A 94 -0.87 19.98 8.82
N GLY A 95 -0.20 20.77 7.98
CA GLY A 95 1.10 21.38 8.27
C GLY A 95 2.31 20.55 7.82
N GLU A 96 2.10 19.38 7.24
CA GLU A 96 3.17 18.48 6.80
C GLU A 96 3.48 18.67 5.32
N THR A 97 4.65 19.24 5.02
CA THR A 97 5.09 19.42 3.63
C THR A 97 6.02 18.30 3.22
N VAL A 98 5.53 17.41 2.35
CA VAL A 98 6.30 16.31 1.78
C VAL A 98 6.76 16.69 0.38
N LEU A 99 8.07 16.63 0.12
CA LEU A 99 8.62 16.97 -1.19
C LEU A 99 8.26 15.89 -2.23
N PRO A 100 7.63 16.24 -3.37
CA PRO A 100 7.29 15.26 -4.42
C PRO A 100 8.50 14.51 -4.98
N SER A 101 9.71 15.08 -4.86
CA SER A 101 10.95 14.43 -5.27
C SER A 101 11.25 13.12 -4.54
N LEU A 102 10.66 12.91 -3.35
CA LEU A 102 10.81 11.66 -2.60
C LEU A 102 10.24 10.44 -3.34
N PHE A 103 9.23 10.66 -4.18
CA PHE A 103 8.54 9.61 -4.93
C PHE A 103 9.11 9.38 -6.32
N ARG A 104 10.13 10.13 -6.74
CA ARG A 104 10.76 9.94 -8.06
C ARG A 104 11.51 8.61 -8.07
N PRO A 105 11.31 7.75 -9.10
CA PRO A 105 12.10 6.53 -9.24
C PRO A 105 13.57 6.92 -9.29
N MET A 106 14.39 6.29 -8.44
CA MET A 106 15.83 6.43 -8.58
C MET A 106 16.23 5.67 -9.84
N ASN A 107 16.58 6.40 -10.91
CA ASN A 107 17.13 5.80 -12.12
C ASN A 107 18.26 4.82 -11.72
N GLN A 108 18.05 3.55 -12.06
CA GLN A 108 19.09 2.54 -11.96
C GLN A 108 20.27 3.04 -12.81
N LYS A 109 21.44 3.21 -12.17
CA LYS A 109 22.65 3.61 -12.87
C LYS A 109 22.80 2.75 -14.12
N GLU A 110 23.00 3.42 -15.25
CA GLU A 110 23.49 2.83 -16.49
C GLU A 110 24.64 1.87 -16.15
N SER A 111 24.45 0.60 -16.47
CA SER A 111 25.53 -0.38 -16.48
C SER A 111 26.52 0.05 -17.57
N PHE A 112 27.71 0.47 -17.16
CA PHE A 112 28.88 0.52 -18.03
C PHE A 112 29.52 -0.87 -18.11
#